data_AF-G2HEW5-F1
#
_entry.id   AF-G2HEW5-F1
#
_cell.length_a   1.000
_cell.length_b   1.000
_cell.length_c   1.000
_cell.angle_alpha   90.00
_cell.angle_beta   90.00
_cell.angle_gamma   90.00
#
_symmetry.space_group_name_H-M   'P 1'
#
loop_
_entity.id
_entity.type
_entity.pdbx_description
1 polymer ?
#
loop_
_entity_poly.entity_id
_entity_poly.type
_entity_poly.pdbx_seq_one_letter_code
_entity_poly.pdbx_strand_id
1 'polypeptide(L)' 'MASEAEKTFHRFAAFGESSSSGTEMNNKNFSKLCKDCGIMDGKTVTSTDVDIVFSKVK' A
#
# COMPACT_ATOMS: atom_id res chain seq x y z
N MET A 1 -21.24 -2.60 4.14
CA MET A 1 -20.29 -3.71 3.89
C MET A 1 -19.03 -3.08 3.32
N ALA A 2 -17.87 -3.34 3.92
CA ALA A 2 -16.59 -2.88 3.39
C ALA A 2 -16.31 -3.51 2.02
N SER A 3 -15.82 -2.72 1.06
CA SER A 3 -15.36 -3.25 -0.24
C SER A 3 -14.13 -4.14 -0.05
N GLU A 4 -13.86 -5.04 -0.99
CA GLU A 4 -12.64 -5.87 -0.94
C GLU A 4 -11.35 -5.02 -1.00
N ALA A 5 -11.41 -3.86 -1.66
CA ALA A 5 -10.32 -2.89 -1.67
C ALA A 5 -10.08 -2.29 -0.28
N GLU A 6 -11.14 -1.91 0.44
CA GLU A 6 -11.06 -1.39 1.80
C GLU A 6 -10.51 -2.43 2.78
N LYS A 7 -10.96 -3.70 2.66
CA LYS A 7 -10.41 -4.80 3.47
C LYS A 7 -8.93 -5.03 3.20
N THR A 8 -8.53 -4.96 1.93
CA THR A 8 -7.13 -5.10 1.52
C THR A 8 -6.30 -3.95 2.10
N PHE A 9 -6.79 -2.72 2.01
CA PHE A 9 -6.16 -1.56 2.62
C PHE A 9 -5.89 -1.77 4.11
N HIS A 10 -6.90 -2.15 4.90
CA HIS A 10 -6.74 -2.36 6.34
C HIS A 10 -5.73 -3.47 6.68
N ARG A 11 -5.69 -4.55 5.88
CA ARG A 11 -4.71 -5.64 6.06
C ARG A 11 -3.28 -5.15 5.87
N PHE A 12 -3.03 -4.35 4.82
CA PHE A 12 -1.70 -3.81 4.56
C PHE A 12 -1.37 -2.64 5.50
N ALA A 13 -2.35 -1.86 5.94
CA ALA A 13 -2.15 -0.77 6.89
C ALA A 13 -1.59 -1.28 8.22
N ALA A 14 -2.16 -2.36 8.75
CA ALA A 14 -1.69 -3.01 9.99
C ALA A 14 -0.55 -4.04 9.77
N PHE A 15 -0.06 -4.21 8.54
CA PHE A 15 0.90 -5.27 8.24
C PHE A 15 2.24 -5.04 8.95
N GLY A 16 2.63 -6.01 9.77
CA GLY A 16 3.91 -6.01 10.48
C GLY A 16 4.03 -4.98 11.60
N GLU A 17 2.93 -4.33 12.00
CA GLU A 17 2.93 -3.31 13.04
C GLU A 17 1.78 -3.55 14.03
N SER A 18 2.10 -4.24 15.12
CA SER A 18 1.11 -4.68 16.13
C SER A 18 0.42 -3.53 16.87
N SER A 19 0.95 -2.31 16.78
CA SER A 19 0.37 -1.10 17.39
C SER A 19 -0.46 -0.26 16.40
N SER A 20 -0.48 -0.64 15.12
CA SER A 20 -1.20 0.13 14.10
C SER A 20 -2.71 -0.09 14.23
N SER A 21 -3.48 1.00 14.16
CA SER A 21 -4.95 0.93 14.16
C SER A 21 -5.51 0.46 12.81
N GLY A 22 -4.65 0.25 11.81
CA GLY A 22 -5.04 -0.14 10.45
C GLY A 22 -5.77 0.97 9.68
N THR A 23 -5.77 2.20 10.19
CA THR A 23 -6.44 3.37 9.61
C THR A 23 -5.55 4.15 8.65
N GLU A 24 -4.23 4.04 8.82
CA GLU A 24 -3.22 4.71 7.99
C GLU A 24 -2.20 3.69 7.47
N MET A 25 -1.68 3.93 6.28
CA MET A 25 -0.69 3.06 5.64
C MET A 25 0.61 3.85 5.41
N ASN A 26 1.72 3.30 5.87
CA ASN A 26 3.04 3.86 5.57
C ASN A 26 3.53 3.46 4.17
N ASN A 27 4.55 4.16 3.67
CA ASN A 27 5.11 3.94 2.33
C ASN A 27 5.59 2.50 2.12
N LYS A 28 6.26 1.90 3.13
CA LYS A 28 6.74 0.52 3.06
C LYS A 28 5.59 -0.47 2.81
N ASN A 29 4.47 -0.29 3.49
CA ASN A 29 3.30 -1.15 3.37
C ASN A 29 2.55 -0.91 2.06
N PHE A 30 2.45 0.34 1.60
CA PHE A 30 1.87 0.68 0.30
C PHE A 30 2.69 0.09 -0.86
N SER A 31 4.02 0.23 -0.82
CA SER A 31 4.91 -0.39 -1.80
C SER A 31 4.78 -1.92 -1.82
N LYS A 32 4.63 -2.55 -0.64
CA LYS A 32 4.34 -3.98 -0.56
C LYS A 32 2.99 -4.33 -1.20
N LEU A 33 1.93 -3.57 -0.93
CA LEU A 33 0.62 -3.77 -1.55
C LEU A 33 0.72 -3.71 -3.08
N CYS A 34 1.37 -2.70 -3.63
CA CYS A 34 1.54 -2.56 -5.07
C CYS A 34 2.33 -3.73 -5.68
N LYS A 35 3.28 -4.31 -4.94
CA LYS A 35 4.04 -5.48 -5.37
C LYS A 35 3.23 -6.78 -5.27
N ASP A 36 2.61 -7.06 -4.12
CA ASP A 36 1.82 -8.29 -3.88
C ASP A 36 0.58 -8.36 -4.78
N CYS A 37 -0.05 -7.21 -5.08
CA CYS A 37 -1.20 -7.14 -5.98
C CYS A 37 -0.80 -7.10 -7.47
N GLY A 38 0.50 -7.16 -7.81
CA GLY A 38 0.97 -7.12 -9.20
C GLY A 38 0.73 -5.79 -9.92
N ILE A 39 0.57 -4.69 -9.17
CA ILE A 39 0.44 -3.33 -9.73
C ILE A 39 1.78 -2.87 -10.31
N MET A 40 2.89 -3.26 -9.66
CA MET A 40 4.24 -2.96 -10.13
C MET A 40 4.70 -4.00 -11.15
N ASP A 41 4.80 -3.60 -12.42
CA ASP A 41 5.34 -4.45 -13.49
C ASP A 41 6.86 -4.26 -13.69
N GLY A 42 7.44 -3.24 -13.07
CA GLY A 42 8.86 -2.93 -13.16
C GLY A 42 9.30 -2.24 -14.46
N LYS A 43 8.38 -1.99 -15.40
CA LYS A 43 8.63 -1.20 -16.62
C LYS A 43 7.81 0.08 -16.63
N THR A 44 6.49 -0.02 -16.48
CA THR A 44 5.58 1.13 -16.52
C THR A 44 5.30 1.67 -15.12
N VAL A 45 5.14 0.79 -14.14
CA VAL A 45 5.01 1.13 -12.73
C VAL A 45 6.22 0.60 -11.98
N THR A 46 7.13 1.51 -11.65
CA THR A 46 8.35 1.18 -10.90
C THR A 46 8.19 1.49 -9.41
N SER A 47 9.14 1.02 -8.60
CA SER A 47 9.16 1.35 -7.17
C SER A 47 9.31 2.85 -6.93
N THR A 48 9.98 3.55 -7.83
CA THR A 48 10.14 5.01 -7.78
C THR A 48 8.81 5.71 -8.03
N ASP A 49 8.03 5.25 -9.02
CA ASP A 49 6.71 5.82 -9.31
C ASP A 49 5.76 5.67 -8.12
N VAL A 50 5.76 4.50 -7.49
CA VAL A 50 4.96 4.21 -6.29
C VAL A 50 5.33 5.14 -5.13
N ASP A 51 6.63 5.36 -4.90
CA ASP A 51 7.14 6.25 -3.85
C ASP A 51 6.74 7.71 -4.09
N ILE A 52 6.85 8.18 -5.35
CA ILE A 52 6.43 9.52 -5.77
C ILE A 52 4.93 9.71 -5.56
N VAL A 53 4.11 8.73 -5.98
CA VAL A 53 2.65 8.78 -5.80
C VAL A 53 2.31 8.85 -4.32
N PHE A 54 2.89 7.99 -3.49
CA PHE A 54 2.65 8.01 -2.06
C PHE A 54 3.00 9.39 -1.44
N SER A 55 4.15 9.95 -1.82
CA SER A 55 4.61 11.25 -1.33
C SER A 55 3.75 12.43 -1.82
N LYS A 56 3.05 12.29 -2.94
CA LYS A 56 2.14 13.33 -3.47
C LYS A 56 0.76 13.33 -2.84
N VAL A 57 0.29 12.18 -2.34
CA VAL A 57 -1.07 12.00 -1.83
C VAL A 57 -1.11 12.07 -0.30
N LYS A 58 0.03 11.89 0.36
CA LYS A 58 0.19 12.11 1.81
C LYS A 58 0.11 13.58 2.18
#